data_AF-A0A2N3QQ43-F1
#
_entry.id   AF-A0A2N3QQ43-F1
#
_cell.length_a   1.000
_cell.length_b   1.000
_cell.length_c   1.000
_cell.angle_alpha   90.00
_cell.angle_beta   90.00
_cell.angle_gamma   90.00
#
_symmetry.space_group_name_H-M   'P 1'
#
loop_
_entity.id
_entity.type
_entity.pdbx_description
1 polymer ?
#
loop_
_entity_poly.entity_id
_entity_poly.type
_entity_poly.pdbx_seq_one_letter_code
_entity_poly.pdbx_strand_id
1 'polypeptide(L)'
;SATTMGNMTGIIPTVDQIEALHRKLAPSDAAYDLIHTHCVIIAQITRQLIHRRNALFMRRCTLPADAPERTGEPAPGAFAVPATDGVTGGTVPPRYLDAGQAVLGALLHDIGTYRVLKNDGSNGEPLTFDGPHYVQHGLIGYDLLLNEGYDESIAQYARNHTGVGLTREAVVRQGLPLPPDDYVPVNLEQEVVMVADKYHSKSVPPKFLTADAYARKAARFGEDNKEQWLDLVRTYGEPDVPALAEEYHMRLVD
;
A
#
# COMPACT_ATOMS: atom_id res chain seq x y z
N SER A 1 4.88 38.96 11.35
CA SER A 1 4.92 37.94 12.41
C SER A 1 5.71 36.76 11.93
N ALA A 2 6.63 36.30 12.77
CA ALA A 2 7.69 35.37 12.45
C ALA A 2 7.19 34.02 11.92
N THR A 3 7.78 33.61 10.81
CA THR A 3 7.77 32.27 10.23
C THR A 3 8.44 31.31 11.21
N THR A 4 7.68 30.39 11.80
CA THR A 4 8.24 29.28 12.57
C THR A 4 8.70 28.19 11.61
N MET A 5 9.88 28.37 11.01
CA MET A 5 10.69 27.24 10.53
C MET A 5 11.53 26.75 11.71
N GLY A 6 11.07 25.66 12.32
CA GLY A 6 11.82 24.88 13.29
C GLY A 6 11.64 23.40 12.96
N ASN A 7 12.66 22.84 12.30
CA ASN A 7 12.88 21.42 12.01
C ASN A 7 12.20 20.46 13.00
N MET A 8 11.16 19.75 12.55
CA MET A 8 10.88 18.44 13.12
C MET A 8 11.61 17.41 12.24
N THR A 9 12.91 17.24 12.44
CA THR A 9 13.59 16.06 11.89
C THR A 9 13.12 14.89 12.74
N GLY A 10 12.00 14.29 12.34
CA GLY A 10 11.50 13.11 13.02
C GLY A 10 12.44 11.93 12.78
N ILE A 11 12.25 10.87 13.54
CA ILE A 11 13.09 9.69 13.46
C ILE A 11 12.57 8.78 12.34
N ILE A 12 13.47 8.26 11.51
CA ILE A 12 13.17 7.10 10.65
C ILE A 12 13.27 5.84 11.52
N PRO A 13 12.17 5.11 11.77
CA PRO A 13 12.19 4.00 12.71
C PRO A 13 12.89 2.77 12.14
N THR A 14 13.43 1.93 13.02
CA THR A 14 13.88 0.58 12.67
C THR A 14 12.69 -0.38 12.63
N VAL A 15 12.87 -1.56 12.02
CA VAL A 15 11.84 -2.62 12.01
C VAL A 15 11.45 -3.02 13.44
N ASP A 16 12.41 -3.16 14.35
CA ASP A 16 12.13 -3.50 15.76
C ASP A 16 11.30 -2.42 16.47
N GLN A 17 11.56 -1.13 16.17
CA GLN A 17 10.76 -0.03 16.72
C GLN A 17 9.33 -0.06 16.17
N ILE A 18 9.14 -0.41 14.90
CA ILE A 18 7.83 -0.58 14.29
C ILE A 18 7.07 -1.74 14.93
N GLU A 19 7.71 -2.91 15.09
CA GLU A 19 7.08 -4.06 15.74
C GLU A 19 6.67 -3.73 17.19
N ALA A 20 7.57 -3.08 17.95
CA ALA A 20 7.29 -2.64 19.30
C ALA A 20 6.10 -1.65 19.35
N LEU A 21 5.98 -0.76 18.36
CA LEU A 21 4.87 0.17 18.26
C LEU A 21 3.54 -0.57 17.97
N HIS A 22 3.53 -1.53 17.05
CA HIS A 22 2.35 -2.37 16.82
C HIS A 22 1.92 -3.09 18.10
N ARG A 23 2.85 -3.72 18.83
CA ARG A 23 2.56 -4.40 20.10
C ARG A 23 2.03 -3.45 21.18
N LYS A 24 2.58 -2.24 21.26
CA LYS A 24 2.14 -1.19 22.20
C LYS A 24 0.70 -0.74 21.92
N LEU A 25 0.30 -0.65 20.65
CA LEU A 25 -0.98 -0.07 20.23
C LEU A 25 -2.10 -1.07 20.06
N ALA A 26 -1.79 -2.34 19.78
CA ALA A 26 -2.79 -3.36 19.59
C ALA A 26 -3.62 -3.58 20.87
N PRO A 27 -4.96 -3.49 20.82
CA PRO A 27 -5.81 -3.68 21.99
C PRO A 27 -5.93 -5.16 22.41
N SER A 28 -5.56 -6.09 21.53
CA SER A 28 -5.57 -7.53 21.76
C SER A 28 -4.54 -8.22 20.87
N ASP A 29 -4.15 -9.44 21.22
CA ASP A 29 -3.27 -10.27 20.38
C ASP A 29 -3.92 -10.56 19.03
N ALA A 30 -5.23 -10.79 18.99
CA ALA A 30 -5.95 -11.05 17.74
C ALA A 30 -5.94 -9.82 16.80
N ALA A 31 -6.01 -8.60 17.35
CA ALA A 31 -5.85 -7.37 16.58
C ALA A 31 -4.41 -7.19 16.10
N TYR A 32 -3.43 -7.45 16.98
CA TYR A 32 -2.02 -7.44 16.61
C TYR A 32 -1.77 -8.38 15.43
N ASP A 33 -2.12 -9.66 15.57
CA ASP A 33 -1.89 -10.70 14.57
C ASP A 33 -2.54 -10.35 13.24
N LEU A 34 -3.79 -9.88 13.22
CA LEU A 34 -4.48 -9.53 11.97
C LEU A 34 -3.85 -8.34 11.25
N ILE A 35 -3.62 -7.24 11.96
CA ILE A 35 -3.18 -5.97 11.36
C ILE A 35 -1.68 -6.01 11.06
N HIS A 36 -0.85 -6.52 11.97
CA HIS A 36 0.58 -6.62 11.74
C HIS A 36 0.91 -7.63 10.63
N THR A 37 0.25 -8.79 10.59
CA THR A 37 0.47 -9.76 9.49
C THR A 37 0.12 -9.15 8.14
N HIS A 38 -0.96 -8.37 8.06
CA HIS A 38 -1.27 -7.63 6.84
C HIS A 38 -0.16 -6.67 6.45
N CYS A 39 0.35 -5.86 7.38
CA CYS A 39 1.47 -4.96 7.13
C CYS A 39 2.73 -5.71 6.65
N VAL A 40 3.04 -6.89 7.22
CA VAL A 40 4.16 -7.74 6.78
C VAL A 40 3.96 -8.25 5.35
N ILE A 41 2.76 -8.71 5.00
CA ILE A 41 2.41 -9.11 3.63
C ILE A 41 2.60 -7.93 2.67
N ILE A 42 2.12 -6.73 3.03
CA ILE A 42 2.25 -5.54 2.18
C ILE A 42 3.72 -5.13 2.03
N ALA A 43 4.53 -5.25 3.08
CA ALA A 43 5.97 -5.01 3.01
C ALA A 43 6.68 -5.99 2.06
N GLN A 44 6.28 -7.28 2.07
CA GLN A 44 6.79 -8.27 1.13
C GLN A 44 6.43 -7.92 -0.32
N ILE A 45 5.16 -7.63 -0.60
CA ILE A 45 4.70 -7.27 -1.96
C ILE A 45 5.36 -5.97 -2.43
N THR A 46 5.46 -4.97 -1.56
CA THR A 46 6.14 -3.69 -1.83
C THR A 46 7.59 -3.93 -2.28
N ARG A 47 8.33 -4.77 -1.55
CA ARG A 47 9.71 -5.13 -1.91
C ARG A 47 9.78 -5.82 -3.27
N GLN A 48 8.88 -6.77 -3.54
CA GLN A 48 8.81 -7.48 -4.81
C GLN A 48 8.55 -6.52 -5.99
N LEU A 49 7.57 -5.62 -5.86
CA LEU A 49 7.24 -4.60 -6.88
C LEU A 49 8.42 -3.65 -7.13
N ILE A 50 9.09 -3.17 -6.08
CA ILE A 50 10.27 -2.31 -6.22
C ILE A 50 11.44 -3.06 -6.85
N HIS A 51 11.70 -4.30 -6.47
CA HIS A 51 12.75 -5.12 -7.09
C HIS A 51 12.51 -5.29 -8.59
N ARG A 52 11.26 -5.51 -9.00
CA ARG A 52 10.89 -5.53 -10.41
C ARG A 52 11.18 -4.21 -11.11
N ARG A 53 10.69 -3.10 -10.57
CA ARG A 53 10.90 -1.75 -11.13
C ARG A 53 12.39 -1.41 -11.24
N ASN A 54 13.17 -1.75 -10.22
CA ASN A 54 14.62 -1.54 -10.20
C ASN A 54 15.35 -2.45 -11.19
N ALA A 55 14.94 -3.70 -11.36
CA ALA A 55 15.50 -4.58 -12.40
C ALA A 55 15.23 -4.04 -13.81
N LEU A 56 14.04 -3.52 -14.08
CA LEU A 56 13.72 -2.83 -15.34
C LEU A 56 14.55 -1.56 -15.53
N PHE A 57 14.72 -0.76 -14.47
CA PHE A 57 15.57 0.43 -14.48
C PHE A 57 17.01 0.11 -14.88
N MET A 58 17.58 -0.96 -14.32
CA MET A 58 18.95 -1.40 -14.63
C MET A 58 19.10 -1.94 -16.05
N ARG A 59 18.04 -2.55 -16.60
CA ARG A 59 18.01 -3.08 -17.97
C ARG A 59 17.62 -2.03 -19.03
N ARG A 60 17.25 -0.82 -18.63
CA ARG A 60 16.69 0.20 -19.55
C ARG A 60 17.57 0.55 -20.74
N CYS A 61 18.89 0.36 -20.67
CA CYS A 61 19.78 0.65 -21.80
C CYS A 61 19.88 -0.50 -22.79
N THR A 62 19.53 -1.73 -22.37
CA THR A 62 19.62 -2.95 -23.18
C THR A 62 18.27 -3.41 -23.72
N LEU A 63 17.16 -2.81 -23.26
CA LEU A 63 15.83 -3.11 -23.78
C LEU A 63 15.71 -2.67 -25.25
N PRO A 64 15.11 -3.49 -26.14
CA PRO A 64 14.67 -3.08 -27.46
C PRO A 64 13.78 -1.82 -27.41
N ALA A 65 13.72 -1.07 -28.51
CA ALA A 65 12.93 0.17 -28.57
C ALA A 65 11.41 -0.09 -28.45
N ASP A 66 10.97 -1.26 -28.89
CA ASP A 66 9.60 -1.76 -28.88
C ASP A 66 9.25 -2.62 -27.64
N ALA A 67 10.16 -2.68 -26.64
CA ALA A 67 9.88 -3.41 -25.41
C ALA A 67 8.71 -2.75 -24.64
N PRO A 68 7.71 -3.53 -24.18
CA PRO A 68 6.54 -2.99 -23.50
C PRO A 68 6.90 -2.25 -22.22
N GLU A 69 8.00 -2.61 -21.57
CA GLU A 69 8.46 -1.94 -20.35
C GLU A 69 8.96 -0.51 -20.62
N ARG A 70 9.26 -0.15 -21.88
CA ARG A 70 9.60 1.24 -22.27
C ARG A 70 8.38 2.10 -22.56
N THR A 71 7.35 1.52 -23.17
CA THR A 71 6.20 2.26 -23.73
C THR A 71 4.95 2.15 -22.87
N GLY A 72 4.84 1.11 -22.03
CA GLY A 72 3.62 0.76 -21.31
C GLY A 72 2.55 0.09 -22.18
N GLU A 73 2.83 -0.13 -23.47
CA GLU A 73 1.90 -0.70 -24.44
C GLU A 73 2.47 -2.01 -25.01
N PRO A 74 1.84 -3.17 -24.72
CA PRO A 74 2.29 -4.44 -25.26
C PRO A 74 2.02 -4.56 -26.76
N ALA A 75 3.09 -4.61 -27.57
CA ALA A 75 3.01 -4.96 -28.98
C ALA A 75 3.06 -6.49 -29.19
N PRO A 76 2.37 -7.05 -30.19
CA PRO A 76 2.44 -8.48 -30.49
C PRO A 76 3.88 -8.94 -30.76
N GLY A 77 4.32 -9.97 -30.02
CA GLY A 77 5.68 -10.52 -30.16
C GLY A 77 6.79 -9.70 -29.50
N ALA A 78 6.46 -8.66 -28.73
CA ALA A 78 7.45 -7.85 -28.05
C ALA A 78 8.26 -8.66 -27.02
N PHE A 79 9.54 -8.30 -26.87
CA PHE A 79 10.42 -8.94 -25.91
C PHE A 79 9.98 -8.62 -24.48
N ALA A 80 9.55 -9.63 -23.73
CA ALA A 80 9.19 -9.49 -22.33
C ALA A 80 10.36 -9.86 -21.42
N VAL A 81 10.67 -9.01 -20.43
CA VAL A 81 11.66 -9.34 -19.41
C VAL A 81 11.08 -10.40 -18.46
N PRO A 82 11.78 -11.52 -18.21
CA PRO A 82 11.35 -12.54 -17.25
C PRO A 82 11.01 -11.95 -15.88
N ALA A 83 10.14 -12.62 -15.12
CA ALA A 83 9.74 -12.18 -13.79
C ALA A 83 10.94 -11.89 -12.87
N THR A 84 10.79 -10.93 -11.97
CA THR A 84 11.77 -10.64 -10.91
C THR A 84 11.04 -10.67 -9.59
N ASP A 85 11.53 -11.46 -8.63
CA ASP A 85 10.89 -11.64 -7.31
C ASP A 85 9.40 -11.99 -7.41
N GLY A 86 9.02 -12.82 -8.40
CA GLY A 86 7.63 -13.23 -8.62
C GLY A 86 6.74 -12.19 -9.29
N VAL A 87 7.27 -11.02 -9.70
CA VAL A 87 6.48 -9.97 -10.38
C VAL A 87 6.74 -9.98 -11.88
N THR A 88 5.66 -9.93 -12.66
CA THR A 88 5.67 -9.79 -14.13
C THR A 88 5.16 -8.42 -14.57
N GLY A 89 5.41 -8.04 -15.82
CA GLY A 89 4.97 -6.74 -16.37
C GLY A 89 5.73 -5.54 -15.78
N GLY A 90 5.05 -4.40 -15.69
CA GLY A 90 5.61 -3.12 -15.21
C GLY A 90 6.38 -2.33 -16.27
N THR A 91 6.53 -1.03 -16.03
CA THR A 91 7.33 -0.13 -16.88
C THR A 91 8.66 0.23 -16.23
N VAL A 92 9.59 0.78 -17.02
CA VAL A 92 10.85 1.34 -16.53
C VAL A 92 10.54 2.59 -15.67
N PRO A 93 10.92 2.62 -14.38
CA PRO A 93 10.73 3.82 -13.56
C PRO A 93 11.67 4.95 -14.01
N PRO A 94 11.36 6.22 -13.68
CA PRO A 94 12.22 7.35 -14.03
C PRO A 94 13.55 7.38 -13.26
N ARG A 95 13.62 6.67 -12.12
CA ARG A 95 14.79 6.54 -11.26
C ARG A 95 14.78 5.19 -10.53
N TYR A 96 15.89 4.87 -9.88
CA TYR A 96 15.94 3.79 -8.91
C TYR A 96 15.06 4.13 -7.69
N LEU A 97 14.33 3.15 -7.16
CA LEU A 97 13.41 3.32 -6.04
C LEU A 97 14.03 2.80 -4.73
N ASP A 98 13.73 3.48 -3.63
CA ASP A 98 14.21 3.10 -2.29
C ASP A 98 13.30 2.02 -1.68
N ALA A 99 13.76 0.77 -1.75
CA ALA A 99 13.05 -0.38 -1.16
C ALA A 99 12.98 -0.30 0.37
N GLY A 100 14.03 0.23 1.02
CA GLY A 100 14.12 0.26 2.48
C GLY A 100 13.07 1.20 3.08
N GLN A 101 13.01 2.43 2.56
CA GLN A 101 12.02 3.41 3.01
C GLN A 101 10.59 2.93 2.73
N ALA A 102 10.32 2.36 1.55
CA ALA A 102 9.00 1.84 1.20
C ALA A 102 8.57 0.68 2.09
N VAL A 103 9.49 -0.22 2.46
CA VAL A 103 9.22 -1.32 3.40
C VAL A 103 8.87 -0.81 4.79
N LEU A 104 9.59 0.19 5.32
CA LEU A 104 9.23 0.83 6.60
C LEU A 104 7.85 1.47 6.54
N GLY A 105 7.54 2.17 5.43
CA GLY A 105 6.22 2.74 5.17
C GLY A 105 5.11 1.68 5.10
N ALA A 106 5.34 0.57 4.40
CA ALA A 106 4.41 -0.55 4.30
C ALA A 106 4.16 -1.24 5.65
N LEU A 107 5.15 -1.31 6.52
CA LEU A 107 4.93 -1.87 7.86
C LEU A 107 4.03 -0.97 8.72
N LEU A 108 4.04 0.34 8.49
CA LEU A 108 3.30 1.33 9.29
C LEU A 108 2.00 1.84 8.66
N HIS A 109 1.76 1.59 7.37
CA HIS A 109 0.68 2.24 6.61
C HIS A 109 -0.70 2.09 7.28
N ASP A 110 -0.93 0.97 7.94
CA ASP A 110 -2.21 0.61 8.52
C ASP A 110 -2.29 0.74 10.04
N ILE A 111 -1.28 1.33 10.67
CA ILE A 111 -1.15 1.41 12.15
C ILE A 111 -2.36 2.08 12.83
N GLY A 112 -3.00 3.04 12.17
CA GLY A 112 -4.19 3.72 12.68
C GLY A 112 -5.42 2.81 12.78
N THR A 113 -5.40 1.63 12.17
CA THR A 113 -6.51 0.66 12.19
C THR A 113 -6.86 0.23 13.60
N TYR A 114 -5.88 0.13 14.51
CA TYR A 114 -6.12 -0.22 15.92
C TYR A 114 -7.11 0.72 16.61
N ARG A 115 -7.29 1.96 16.11
CA ARG A 115 -8.20 2.97 16.67
C ARG A 115 -9.59 2.99 16.04
N VAL A 116 -9.83 2.20 15.00
CA VAL A 116 -11.13 2.10 14.30
C VAL A 116 -11.68 0.67 14.32
N LEU A 117 -11.29 -0.12 15.32
CA LEU A 117 -11.90 -1.41 15.61
C LEU A 117 -13.23 -1.20 16.35
N LYS A 118 -14.28 -1.89 15.89
CA LYS A 118 -15.56 -2.00 16.60
C LYS A 118 -15.55 -3.18 17.57
N ASN A 119 -14.88 -4.27 17.22
CA ASN A 119 -14.58 -5.39 18.11
C ASN A 119 -13.13 -5.82 17.88
N ASP A 120 -12.36 -5.92 18.96
CA ASP A 120 -10.95 -6.33 18.96
C ASP A 120 -10.75 -7.84 19.09
N GLY A 121 -11.82 -8.62 19.26
CA GLY A 121 -11.79 -10.08 19.37
C GLY A 121 -11.31 -10.62 20.72
N SER A 122 -11.04 -9.75 21.70
CA SER A 122 -10.68 -10.17 23.08
C SER A 122 -11.79 -10.96 23.79
N ASN A 123 -13.04 -10.80 23.32
CA ASN A 123 -14.22 -11.50 23.80
C ASN A 123 -14.52 -12.83 23.10
N GLY A 124 -13.65 -13.28 22.18
CA GLY A 124 -13.83 -14.52 21.42
C GLY A 124 -14.75 -14.39 20.19
N GLU A 125 -15.31 -13.21 19.93
CA GLU A 125 -16.04 -12.91 18.69
C GLU A 125 -15.07 -12.44 17.58
N PRO A 126 -15.44 -12.54 16.29
CA PRO A 126 -14.58 -12.07 15.20
C PRO A 126 -14.26 -10.57 15.29
N LEU A 127 -13.05 -10.19 14.83
CA LEU A 127 -12.71 -8.78 14.68
C LEU A 127 -13.66 -8.11 13.69
N THR A 128 -14.11 -6.91 14.06
CA THR A 128 -14.92 -6.06 13.18
C THR A 128 -14.40 -4.64 13.20
N PHE A 129 -14.46 -4.00 12.03
CA PHE A 129 -14.03 -2.62 11.85
C PHE A 129 -15.24 -1.67 11.92
N ASP A 130 -15.01 -0.43 12.35
CA ASP A 130 -16.02 0.63 12.23
C ASP A 130 -16.13 1.06 10.76
N GLY A 131 -16.94 0.35 9.98
CA GLY A 131 -17.06 0.54 8.53
C GLY A 131 -17.22 2.01 8.08
N PRO A 132 -18.19 2.77 8.62
CA PRO A 132 -18.36 4.19 8.29
C PRO A 132 -17.13 5.06 8.53
N HIS A 133 -16.39 4.82 9.61
CA HIS A 133 -15.22 5.62 10.00
C HIS A 133 -13.89 4.98 9.60
N TYR A 134 -13.92 3.79 8.98
CA TYR A 134 -12.73 3.01 8.69
C TYR A 134 -11.72 3.82 7.88
N VAL A 135 -12.18 4.61 6.91
CA VAL A 135 -11.32 5.47 6.07
C VAL A 135 -10.45 6.46 6.89
N GLN A 136 -10.84 6.79 8.12
CA GLN A 136 -10.07 7.68 9.01
C GLN A 136 -8.78 7.04 9.52
N HIS A 137 -8.61 5.71 9.42
CA HIS A 137 -7.40 5.03 9.91
C HIS A 137 -6.10 5.61 9.33
N GLY A 138 -6.11 6.07 8.07
CA GLY A 138 -4.93 6.67 7.46
C GLY A 138 -4.52 7.98 8.13
N LEU A 139 -5.47 8.89 8.38
CA LEU A 139 -5.20 10.16 9.06
C LEU A 139 -4.89 9.96 10.56
N ILE A 140 -5.59 9.04 11.22
CA ILE A 140 -5.29 8.67 12.61
C ILE A 140 -3.88 8.09 12.73
N GLY A 141 -3.49 7.22 11.80
CA GLY A 141 -2.15 6.64 11.76
C GLY A 141 -1.08 7.71 11.52
N TYR A 142 -1.33 8.64 10.59
CA TYR A 142 -0.46 9.79 10.34
C TYR A 142 -0.19 10.62 11.62
N ASP A 143 -1.25 11.06 12.30
CA ASP A 143 -1.13 11.86 13.52
C ASP A 143 -0.45 11.07 14.65
N LEU A 144 -0.75 9.78 14.76
CA LEU A 144 -0.11 8.91 15.73
C LEU A 144 1.40 8.85 15.53
N LEU A 145 1.86 8.64 14.30
CA LEU A 145 3.28 8.48 13.99
C LEU A 145 4.06 9.77 14.24
N LEU A 146 3.48 10.92 13.91
CA LEU A 146 4.07 12.22 14.26
C LEU A 146 4.17 12.42 15.77
N ASN A 147 3.15 12.01 16.54
CA ASN A 147 3.15 12.10 18.00
C ASN A 147 4.16 11.15 18.67
N GLU A 148 4.48 10.02 18.03
CA GLU A 148 5.59 9.13 18.45
C GLU A 148 6.97 9.67 18.02
N GLY A 149 7.02 10.83 17.35
CA GLY A 149 8.24 11.50 16.93
C GLY A 149 8.84 10.97 15.63
N TYR A 150 8.09 10.21 14.84
CA TYR A 150 8.55 9.74 13.54
C TYR A 150 8.49 10.83 12.48
N ASP A 151 9.38 10.71 11.49
CA ASP A 151 9.47 11.67 10.41
C ASP A 151 8.21 11.66 9.53
N GLU A 152 7.83 12.84 9.03
CA GLU A 152 6.68 12.98 8.16
C GLU A 152 6.81 12.14 6.88
N SER A 153 8.03 11.95 6.37
CA SER A 153 8.30 11.08 5.22
C SER A 153 7.92 9.61 5.45
N ILE A 154 7.78 9.18 6.70
CA ILE A 154 7.27 7.85 7.10
C ILE A 154 5.78 7.94 7.44
N ALA A 155 5.35 8.96 8.20
CA ALA A 155 3.96 9.12 8.59
C ALA A 155 3.00 9.21 7.39
N GLN A 156 3.42 9.87 6.30
CA GLN A 156 2.60 10.04 5.11
C GLN A 156 2.22 8.72 4.41
N TYR A 157 2.95 7.61 4.61
CA TYR A 157 2.52 6.30 4.11
C TYR A 157 1.18 5.87 4.74
N ALA A 158 0.95 6.18 6.02
CA ALA A 158 -0.34 5.93 6.64
C ALA A 158 -1.42 6.84 6.03
N ARG A 159 -1.11 8.13 5.82
CA ARG A 159 -2.07 9.11 5.29
C ARG A 159 -2.55 8.81 3.87
N ASN A 160 -1.65 8.34 3.00
CA ASN A 160 -1.82 8.47 1.55
C ASN A 160 -1.98 7.14 0.78
N HIS A 161 -2.26 6.02 1.47
CA HIS A 161 -2.33 4.69 0.83
C HIS A 161 -3.76 4.23 0.48
N THR A 162 -4.80 5.01 0.79
CA THR A 162 -6.19 4.56 0.63
C THR A 162 -6.65 4.62 -0.83
N GLY A 163 -7.31 3.55 -1.28
CA GLY A 163 -7.84 3.45 -2.64
C GLY A 163 -6.73 3.50 -3.70
N VAL A 164 -7.02 4.08 -4.85
CA VAL A 164 -6.03 4.37 -5.91
C VAL A 164 -5.46 5.79 -5.81
N GLY A 165 -5.52 6.38 -4.61
CA GLY A 165 -5.22 7.78 -4.34
C GLY A 165 -6.53 8.54 -4.11
N LEU A 166 -6.77 8.96 -2.87
CA LEU A 166 -8.03 9.58 -2.49
C LEU A 166 -7.94 11.11 -2.63
N THR A 167 -8.55 11.67 -3.67
CA THR A 167 -8.52 13.12 -3.92
C THR A 167 -9.51 13.90 -3.06
N ARG A 168 -9.26 15.19 -2.87
CA ARG A 168 -10.17 16.14 -2.22
C ARG A 168 -11.56 16.11 -2.83
N GLU A 169 -11.64 16.06 -4.15
CA GLU A 169 -12.92 15.99 -4.86
C GLU A 169 -13.66 14.69 -4.50
N ALA A 170 -12.97 13.54 -4.48
CA ALA A 170 -13.56 12.27 -4.09
C ALA A 170 -14.06 12.29 -2.64
N VAL A 171 -13.29 12.88 -1.71
CA VAL A 171 -13.70 13.07 -0.30
C VAL A 171 -15.02 13.84 -0.21
N VAL A 172 -15.12 14.98 -0.88
CA VAL A 172 -16.34 15.83 -0.87
C VAL A 172 -17.50 15.12 -1.56
N ARG A 173 -17.26 14.56 -2.76
CA ARG A 173 -18.29 13.93 -3.60
C ARG A 173 -18.91 12.70 -2.94
N GLN A 174 -18.10 11.89 -2.24
CA GLN A 174 -18.56 10.69 -1.55
C GLN A 174 -19.06 10.98 -0.12
N GLY A 175 -18.87 12.20 0.38
CA GLY A 175 -19.23 12.56 1.76
C GLY A 175 -18.45 11.77 2.81
N LEU A 176 -17.17 11.49 2.54
CA LEU A 176 -16.33 10.72 3.47
C LEU A 176 -16.13 11.51 4.78
N PRO A 177 -16.01 10.83 5.93
CA PRO A 177 -15.78 11.48 7.22
C PRO A 177 -14.30 11.89 7.38
N LEU A 178 -13.76 12.58 6.38
CA LEU A 178 -12.41 13.13 6.36
C LEU A 178 -12.48 14.65 6.11
N PRO A 179 -11.56 15.43 6.66
CA PRO A 179 -11.35 16.80 6.20
C PRO A 179 -11.18 16.82 4.65
N PRO A 180 -11.79 17.78 3.94
CA PRO A 180 -11.57 17.89 2.49
C PRO A 180 -10.11 18.22 2.18
N ASP A 181 -9.36 17.24 1.67
CA ASP A 181 -7.96 17.36 1.29
C ASP A 181 -7.54 16.23 0.33
N ASP A 182 -6.38 16.35 -0.31
CA ASP A 182 -5.79 15.30 -1.13
C ASP A 182 -4.99 14.32 -0.23
N TYR A 183 -5.38 13.05 -0.28
CA TYR A 183 -4.78 11.90 0.41
C TYR A 183 -4.17 10.94 -0.62
N VAL A 184 -3.39 11.50 -1.54
CA VAL A 184 -2.73 10.79 -2.64
C VAL A 184 -1.24 10.60 -2.35
N PRO A 185 -0.59 9.54 -2.88
CA PRO A 185 0.85 9.39 -2.78
C PRO A 185 1.59 10.63 -3.29
N VAL A 186 2.59 11.08 -2.53
CA VAL A 186 3.42 12.25 -2.94
C VAL A 186 4.75 11.87 -3.58
N ASN A 187 5.04 10.56 -3.65
CA ASN A 187 6.21 10.00 -4.30
C ASN A 187 5.95 8.56 -4.78
N LEU A 188 6.89 8.02 -5.57
CA LEU A 188 6.75 6.69 -6.17
C LEU A 188 6.76 5.57 -5.14
N GLU A 189 7.52 5.71 -4.06
CA GLU A 189 7.59 4.71 -2.99
C GLU A 189 6.25 4.58 -2.25
N GLN A 190 5.58 5.69 -1.93
CA GLN A 190 4.21 5.69 -1.39
C GLN A 190 3.21 5.07 -2.37
N GLU A 191 3.35 5.36 -3.67
CA GLU A 191 2.47 4.79 -4.71
C GLU A 191 2.64 3.27 -4.82
N VAL A 192 3.88 2.74 -4.68
CA VAL A 192 4.10 1.29 -4.59
C VAL A 192 3.35 0.69 -3.40
N VAL A 193 3.46 1.28 -2.20
CA VAL A 193 2.80 0.76 -1.00
C VAL A 193 1.28 0.78 -1.17
N MET A 194 0.74 1.87 -1.72
CA MET A 194 -0.68 1.98 -2.07
C MET A 194 -1.12 0.87 -3.02
N VAL A 195 -0.32 0.54 -4.04
CA VAL A 195 -0.59 -0.54 -5.00
C VAL A 195 -0.49 -1.91 -4.33
N ALA A 196 0.57 -2.15 -3.57
CA ALA A 196 0.82 -3.40 -2.86
C ALA A 196 -0.34 -3.76 -1.92
N ASP A 197 -0.87 -2.76 -1.20
CA ASP A 197 -2.01 -2.89 -0.30
C ASP A 197 -3.26 -3.50 -0.98
N LYS A 198 -3.40 -3.37 -2.31
CA LYS A 198 -4.63 -3.77 -3.00
C LYS A 198 -4.71 -5.26 -3.27
N TYR A 199 -3.59 -5.97 -3.15
CA TYR A 199 -3.50 -7.41 -3.34
C TYR A 199 -3.85 -8.22 -2.07
N HIS A 200 -4.07 -7.58 -0.91
CA HIS A 200 -4.47 -8.26 0.31
C HIS A 200 -5.60 -7.52 1.05
N SER A 201 -6.39 -8.26 1.83
CA SER A 201 -7.46 -7.70 2.65
C SER A 201 -7.48 -8.39 4.00
N LYS A 202 -7.26 -7.62 5.06
CA LYS A 202 -7.48 -7.99 6.47
C LYS A 202 -8.96 -8.14 6.87
N SER A 203 -9.81 -8.59 5.95
CA SER A 203 -11.15 -9.07 6.33
C SER A 203 -11.01 -10.27 7.25
N VAL A 204 -12.09 -10.68 7.91
CA VAL A 204 -12.09 -11.92 8.71
C VAL A 204 -12.98 -12.95 8.00
N PRO A 205 -12.42 -14.05 7.43
CA PRO A 205 -10.99 -14.38 7.34
C PRO A 205 -10.21 -13.51 6.30
N PRO A 206 -8.89 -13.36 6.48
CA PRO A 206 -8.03 -12.61 5.56
C PRO A 206 -7.90 -13.32 4.22
N LYS A 207 -7.53 -12.56 3.19
CA LYS A 207 -7.55 -13.03 1.81
C LYS A 207 -6.67 -12.20 0.90
N PHE A 208 -6.21 -12.84 -0.18
CA PHE A 208 -5.58 -12.17 -1.30
C PHE A 208 -6.60 -11.82 -2.38
N LEU A 209 -6.28 -10.82 -3.18
CA LEU A 209 -7.07 -10.39 -4.33
C LEU A 209 -6.15 -10.32 -5.56
N THR A 210 -6.60 -10.86 -6.69
CA THR A 210 -5.95 -10.61 -7.98
C THR A 210 -6.15 -9.16 -8.43
N ALA A 211 -5.40 -8.71 -9.44
CA ALA A 211 -5.62 -7.42 -10.05
C ALA A 211 -7.07 -7.26 -10.56
N ASP A 212 -7.63 -8.31 -11.18
CA ASP A 212 -9.02 -8.31 -11.67
C ASP A 212 -10.05 -8.23 -10.54
N ALA A 213 -9.82 -8.96 -9.43
CA ALA A 213 -10.69 -8.90 -8.27
C ALA A 213 -10.71 -7.50 -7.66
N TYR A 214 -9.55 -6.85 -7.55
CA TYR A 214 -9.49 -5.49 -7.05
C TYR A 214 -10.09 -4.49 -8.06
N ALA A 215 -9.91 -4.67 -9.37
CA ALA A 215 -10.51 -3.83 -10.40
C ALA A 215 -12.05 -3.77 -10.25
N ARG A 216 -12.71 -4.92 -10.01
CA ARG A 216 -14.15 -4.98 -9.74
C ARG A 216 -14.54 -4.35 -8.41
N LYS A 217 -13.65 -4.36 -7.41
CA LYS A 217 -13.85 -3.65 -6.14
C LYS A 217 -13.74 -2.14 -6.32
N ALA A 218 -12.74 -1.67 -7.07
CA ALA A 218 -12.47 -0.25 -7.35
C ALA A 218 -13.63 0.40 -8.12
N ALA A 219 -14.23 -0.31 -9.09
CA ALA A 219 -15.38 0.16 -9.88
C ALA A 219 -16.59 0.57 -9.03
N ARG A 220 -16.75 0.00 -7.82
CA ARG A 220 -17.83 0.38 -6.88
C ARG A 220 -17.74 1.81 -6.38
N PHE A 221 -16.55 2.42 -6.52
CA PHE A 221 -16.27 3.80 -6.12
C PHE A 221 -16.12 4.74 -7.34
N GLY A 222 -16.40 4.24 -8.55
CA GLY A 222 -16.31 4.94 -9.83
C GLY A 222 -15.54 4.13 -10.88
N GLU A 223 -15.95 4.20 -12.16
CA GLU A 223 -15.22 3.53 -13.25
C GLU A 223 -13.81 4.10 -13.42
N ASP A 224 -13.61 5.40 -13.20
CA ASP A 224 -12.28 6.03 -13.21
C ASP A 224 -11.31 5.37 -12.22
N ASN A 225 -11.78 4.89 -11.07
CA ASN A 225 -10.92 4.17 -10.10
C ASN A 225 -10.49 2.80 -10.62
N LYS A 226 -11.34 2.13 -11.40
CA LYS A 226 -10.99 0.87 -12.06
C LYS A 226 -9.96 1.11 -13.15
N GLU A 227 -10.16 2.13 -13.98
CA GLU A 227 -9.21 2.51 -15.03
C GLU A 227 -7.85 2.86 -14.42
N GLN A 228 -7.84 3.73 -13.41
CA GLN A 228 -6.63 4.10 -12.69
C GLN A 228 -5.94 2.90 -12.04
N TRP A 229 -6.70 1.95 -11.48
CA TRP A 229 -6.11 0.71 -10.95
C TRP A 229 -5.42 -0.12 -12.03
N LEU A 230 -6.07 -0.31 -13.18
CA LEU A 230 -5.48 -1.07 -14.29
C LEU A 230 -4.24 -0.39 -14.85
N ASP A 231 -4.21 0.94 -14.85
CA ASP A 231 -3.03 1.73 -15.20
C ASP A 231 -1.88 1.49 -14.21
N LEU A 232 -2.17 1.52 -12.91
CA LEU A 232 -1.20 1.20 -11.87
C LEU A 232 -0.65 -0.23 -12.01
N VAL A 233 -1.49 -1.22 -12.31
CA VAL A 233 -1.05 -2.61 -12.57
C VAL A 233 -0.12 -2.67 -13.78
N ARG A 234 -0.44 -1.96 -14.87
CA ARG A 234 0.46 -1.86 -16.04
C ARG A 234 1.79 -1.20 -15.69
N THR A 235 1.78 -0.15 -14.86
CA THR A 235 2.98 0.59 -14.46
C THR A 235 3.88 -0.19 -13.52
N TYR A 236 3.32 -0.85 -12.50
CA TYR A 236 4.07 -1.49 -11.42
C TYR A 236 4.32 -2.97 -11.65
N GLY A 237 3.50 -3.61 -12.49
CA GLY A 237 3.49 -5.04 -12.67
C GLY A 237 2.54 -5.74 -11.69
N GLU A 238 2.41 -7.04 -11.88
CA GLU A 238 1.53 -7.90 -11.08
C GLU A 238 2.38 -8.96 -10.35
N PRO A 239 2.29 -9.05 -9.01
CA PRO A 239 2.93 -10.10 -8.23
C PRO A 239 2.24 -11.44 -8.44
N ASP A 240 2.92 -12.54 -8.14
CA ASP A 240 2.34 -13.88 -8.12
C ASP A 240 1.40 -14.05 -6.90
N VAL A 241 0.20 -13.51 -7.02
CA VAL A 241 -0.83 -13.54 -5.97
C VAL A 241 -1.23 -14.96 -5.58
N PRO A 242 -1.39 -15.94 -6.51
CA PRO A 242 -1.61 -17.33 -6.13
C PRO A 242 -0.51 -17.91 -5.24
N ALA A 243 0.77 -17.67 -5.58
CA ALA A 243 1.89 -18.14 -4.75
C ALA A 243 1.88 -17.50 -3.35
N LEU A 244 1.57 -16.19 -3.25
CA LEU A 244 1.43 -15.50 -1.96
C LEU A 244 0.26 -16.06 -1.14
N ALA A 245 -0.87 -16.34 -1.77
CA ALA A 245 -2.02 -16.94 -1.10
C ALA A 245 -1.71 -18.35 -0.56
N GLU A 246 -0.96 -19.15 -1.31
CA GLU A 246 -0.46 -20.46 -0.89
C GLU A 246 0.52 -20.35 0.29
N GLU A 247 1.51 -19.45 0.20
CA GLU A 247 2.53 -19.20 1.23
C GLU A 247 1.90 -18.86 2.59
N TYR A 248 0.91 -17.96 2.59
CA TYR A 248 0.24 -17.51 3.80
C TYR A 248 -0.97 -18.36 4.21
N HIS A 249 -1.27 -19.43 3.45
CA HIS A 249 -2.43 -20.29 3.66
C HIS A 249 -3.77 -19.52 3.72
N MET A 250 -3.91 -18.50 2.87
CA MET A 250 -5.08 -17.65 2.80
C MET A 250 -5.84 -17.88 1.50
N ARG A 251 -7.14 -17.62 1.52
CA ARG A 251 -7.96 -17.76 0.31
C ARG A 251 -7.59 -16.70 -0.73
N LEU A 252 -7.59 -17.11 -1.99
CA LEU A 252 -7.51 -16.21 -3.14
C LEU A 252 -8.92 -15.77 -3.56
N VAL A 253 -9.06 -14.52 -3.98
CA VAL A 253 -10.24 -13.99 -4.65
C VAL A 253 -9.85 -13.54 -6.04
N ASP A 254 -10.42 -14.20 -7.04
CA ASP A 254 -10.27 -13.89 -8.47
C ASP A 254 -11.43 -13.03 -8.97
#